data_AF-A0A3Q2R1S2-F1
#
_entry.id   AF-A0A3Q2R1S2-F1
#
_cell.length_a   1.000
_cell.length_b   1.000
_cell.length_c   1.000
_cell.angle_alpha   90.00
_cell.angle_beta   90.00
_cell.angle_gamma   90.00
#
_symmetry.space_group_name_H-M   'P 1'
#
loop_
_entity.id
_entity.type
_entity.pdbx_description
1 polymer ?
#
loop_
_entity_poly.entity_id
_entity_poly.type
_entity_poly.pdbx_seq_one_letter_code
_entity_poly.pdbx_strand_id
1 'polypeptide(L)'
;MKLRVQLQCKNLHEYLRELNPEILDRLYNHPATCLAVYRELPSLAKNYVMRMLFLDQPLPQAAVALWVKKDSQRDHDDCVSVLTGLRLWHSHHLQGGLQGYILNPVFKDNLGTALLGGGAQWADEGSTLGPDRHARDIESLDRYAMERWEVILQFMVGSPSAVSQDLAQLLIQAGLMKSEAGEAPYITSAGFQFLLLDTASQLWYFTLQYLKTAQSRGMDLVEILSFLFQLSFSTLGRDYSVEGMSESLLTFLQHLREFGLVFQRKRKSRRYYPTRLAITLAAGVTNNAGFIVVETNYRIYAYTDSELQIALVALFSEMLYRFPNVVVAQLTRESVQQAIANGITAQQIIHFLRTRAHPVLLTQTPVLPPTITDQIRLWELERDRLQFTEGVLYNQFLSQADFEVLRDRAQGLGCLVWQDVAHRVMVVTPHGHSEVKRFWKRQRSHP
;
A
#
# COMPACT_ATOMS: atom_id res chain seq x y z
N MET A 1 0.62 10.43 22.06
CA MET A 1 0.93 10.41 20.61
C MET A 1 -0.23 9.73 19.89
N LYS A 2 -1.18 10.46 19.31
CA LYS A 2 -2.00 9.84 18.26
C LYS A 2 -1.04 9.66 17.09
N LEU A 3 -0.41 8.48 17.00
CA LEU A 3 0.34 8.08 15.81
C LEU A 3 -0.61 8.34 14.65
N ARG A 4 -0.33 9.36 13.83
CA ARG A 4 -1.05 9.56 12.59
C ARG A 4 -0.80 8.26 11.82
N VAL A 5 -1.84 7.43 11.70
CA VAL A 5 -1.74 6.17 10.96
C VAL A 5 -1.47 6.58 9.52
N GLN A 6 -0.20 6.59 9.13
CA GLN A 6 0.18 6.69 7.75
C GLN A 6 -0.27 5.40 7.09
N LEU A 7 -1.07 5.53 6.04
CA LEU A 7 -1.50 4.39 5.26
C LEU A 7 -0.27 3.80 4.55
N GLN A 8 0.30 2.76 5.16
CA GLN A 8 1.42 2.02 4.59
C GLN A 8 0.86 1.05 3.54
N CYS A 9 1.00 1.41 2.27
CA CYS A 9 0.78 0.46 1.18
C CYS A 9 1.88 -0.58 1.23
N LYS A 10 1.57 -1.77 1.76
CA LYS A 10 2.52 -2.88 1.75
C LYS A 10 2.80 -3.30 0.33
N ASN A 11 4.06 -3.47 -0.01
CA ASN A 11 4.43 -4.04 -1.30
C ASN A 11 4.00 -5.51 -1.37
N LEU A 12 3.86 -6.06 -2.59
CA LEU A 12 3.52 -7.48 -2.77
C LEU A 12 4.46 -8.39 -1.97
N HIS A 13 5.77 -8.10 -1.98
CA HIS A 13 6.76 -8.86 -1.22
C HIS A 13 6.53 -8.84 0.29
N GLU A 14 6.13 -7.69 0.83
CA GLU A 14 5.88 -7.53 2.26
C GLU A 14 4.64 -8.33 2.67
N TYR A 15 3.61 -8.33 1.83
CA TYR A 15 2.43 -9.15 2.06
C TYR A 15 2.75 -10.65 1.99
N LEU A 16 3.48 -11.10 0.96
CA LEU A 16 3.85 -12.51 0.81
C LEU A 16 4.74 -13.00 1.95
N ARG A 17 5.61 -12.14 2.50
CA ARG A 17 6.46 -12.47 3.66
C ARG A 17 5.65 -12.72 4.94
N GLU A 18 4.47 -12.12 5.07
CA GLU A 18 3.59 -12.31 6.23
C GLU A 18 2.76 -13.60 6.17
N LEU A 19 2.72 -14.26 5.01
CA LEU A 19 1.94 -15.47 4.82
C LEU A 19 2.63 -16.70 5.44
N ASN A 20 1.81 -17.67 5.83
CA ASN A 20 2.31 -18.93 6.37
C ASN A 20 3.15 -19.69 5.33
N PRO A 21 4.23 -20.36 5.76
CA PRO A 21 5.10 -21.16 4.90
C PRO A 21 4.36 -22.15 3.99
N GLU A 22 3.32 -22.82 4.52
CA GLU A 22 2.52 -23.80 3.77
C GLU A 22 1.68 -23.17 2.64
N ILE A 23 1.19 -21.94 2.86
CA ILE A 23 0.42 -21.19 1.85
C ILE A 23 1.35 -20.81 0.70
N LEU A 24 2.58 -20.39 1.00
CA LEU A 24 3.59 -20.05 -0.02
C LEU A 24 3.96 -21.27 -0.87
N ASP A 25 4.19 -22.43 -0.25
CA ASP A 25 4.51 -23.66 -0.99
C ASP A 25 3.35 -24.08 -1.91
N ARG A 26 2.10 -23.95 -1.45
CA ARG A 26 0.91 -24.17 -2.30
C ARG A 26 0.80 -23.13 -3.43
N LEU A 27 1.14 -21.87 -3.14
CA LEU A 27 1.07 -20.78 -4.11
C LEU A 27 2.12 -20.95 -5.23
N TYR A 28 3.31 -21.46 -4.90
CA TYR A 28 4.37 -21.75 -5.87
C TYR A 28 4.10 -22.98 -6.74
N ASN A 29 3.06 -23.78 -6.48
CA ASN A 29 2.61 -24.81 -7.41
C ASN A 29 2.04 -24.24 -8.72
N HIS A 30 1.67 -22.96 -8.74
CA HIS A 30 1.13 -22.30 -9.92
C HIS A 30 2.26 -21.55 -10.67
N PRO A 31 2.52 -21.88 -11.96
CA PRO A 31 3.57 -21.22 -12.74
C PRO A 31 3.38 -19.70 -12.91
N ALA A 32 2.14 -19.24 -13.07
CA ALA A 32 1.83 -17.80 -13.17
C ALA A 32 2.28 -17.05 -11.91
N THR A 33 2.07 -17.62 -10.72
CA THR A 33 2.52 -17.00 -9.48
C THR A 33 4.04 -16.93 -9.39
N CYS A 34 4.73 -18.00 -9.81
CA CYS A 34 6.19 -18.01 -9.82
C CYS A 34 6.76 -16.91 -10.71
N LEU A 35 6.17 -16.70 -11.90
CA LEU A 35 6.56 -15.63 -12.80
C LEU A 35 6.23 -14.23 -12.25
N ALA A 36 5.07 -14.05 -11.62
CA ALA A 36 4.69 -12.78 -11.01
C ALA A 36 5.65 -12.40 -9.88
N VAL A 37 5.95 -13.34 -8.98
CA VAL A 37 6.90 -13.12 -7.90
C VAL A 37 8.29 -12.82 -8.46
N TYR A 38 8.74 -13.57 -9.47
CA TYR A 38 10.01 -13.29 -10.15
C TYR A 38 10.06 -11.88 -10.78
N ARG A 39 8.96 -11.40 -11.38
CA ARG A 39 8.88 -10.06 -12.00
C ARG A 39 9.05 -8.95 -10.97
N GLU A 40 8.54 -9.11 -9.76
CA GLU A 40 8.62 -8.08 -8.73
C GLU A 40 9.98 -8.04 -8.02
N LEU A 41 10.78 -9.12 -8.08
CA LEU A 41 12.09 -9.18 -7.41
C LEU A 41 13.04 -8.03 -7.81
N PRO A 42 13.91 -7.59 -6.88
CA PRO A 42 15.03 -6.69 -7.19
C PRO A 42 15.89 -7.23 -8.34
N SER A 43 16.48 -6.33 -9.14
CA SER A 43 17.28 -6.69 -10.32
C SER A 43 18.40 -7.69 -10.00
N LEU A 44 19.07 -7.53 -8.86
CA LEU A 44 20.13 -8.42 -8.40
C LEU A 44 19.59 -9.81 -8.01
N ALA A 45 18.46 -9.86 -7.29
CA ALA A 45 17.79 -11.09 -6.91
C ALA A 45 17.32 -11.90 -8.14
N LYS A 46 16.81 -11.22 -9.19
CA LYS A 46 16.47 -11.85 -10.47
C LYS A 46 17.67 -12.56 -11.10
N ASN A 47 18.83 -11.91 -11.10
CA ASN A 47 20.05 -12.49 -11.64
C ASN A 47 20.49 -13.75 -10.87
N TYR A 48 20.32 -13.76 -9.53
CA TYR A 48 20.64 -14.93 -8.73
C TYR A 48 19.72 -16.11 -9.06
N VAL A 49 18.41 -15.87 -9.11
CA VAL A 49 17.42 -16.89 -9.47
C VAL A 49 17.71 -17.45 -10.87
N MET A 50 17.98 -16.60 -11.86
CA MET A 50 18.29 -17.06 -13.23
C MET A 50 19.57 -17.89 -13.33
N ARG A 51 20.62 -17.54 -12.57
CA ARG A 51 21.86 -18.34 -12.52
C ARG A 51 21.64 -19.69 -11.86
N MET A 52 20.78 -19.75 -10.85
CA MET A 52 20.48 -20.96 -10.09
C MET A 52 19.41 -21.85 -10.73
N LEU A 53 18.58 -21.29 -11.64
CA LEU A 53 17.46 -22.00 -12.27
C LEU A 53 17.91 -23.28 -13.00
N PHE A 54 19.12 -23.28 -13.56
CA PHE A 54 19.68 -24.41 -14.30
C PHE A 54 20.67 -25.25 -13.48
N LEU A 55 20.82 -24.96 -12.18
CA LEU A 55 21.73 -25.66 -11.29
C LEU A 55 20.96 -26.64 -10.41
N ASP A 56 21.41 -27.89 -10.38
CA ASP A 56 20.85 -28.92 -9.50
C ASP A 56 21.57 -29.02 -8.16
N GLN A 57 22.79 -28.46 -8.08
CA GLN A 57 23.61 -28.49 -6.87
C GLN A 57 23.49 -27.18 -6.06
N PRO A 58 23.55 -27.26 -4.72
CA PRO A 58 23.57 -26.06 -3.88
C PRO A 58 24.85 -25.25 -4.10
N LEU A 59 24.72 -23.93 -4.17
CA LEU A 59 25.87 -23.03 -4.31
C LEU A 59 26.36 -22.53 -2.95
N PRO A 60 27.68 -22.55 -2.65
CA PRO A 60 28.21 -21.97 -1.42
C PRO A 60 27.84 -20.49 -1.26
N GLN A 61 27.44 -20.07 -0.05
CA GLN A 61 27.06 -18.67 0.21
C GLN A 61 28.19 -17.68 -0.12
N ALA A 62 29.43 -18.06 0.17
CA ALA A 62 30.62 -17.28 -0.16
C ALA A 62 30.77 -17.04 -1.67
N ALA A 63 30.38 -18.02 -2.51
CA ALA A 63 30.44 -17.88 -3.96
C ALA A 63 29.38 -16.89 -4.48
N VAL A 64 28.19 -16.87 -3.86
CA VAL A 64 27.13 -15.91 -4.22
C VAL A 64 27.53 -14.49 -3.80
N ALA A 65 28.15 -14.32 -2.63
CA ALA A 65 28.67 -13.02 -2.19
C ALA A 65 29.77 -12.48 -3.13
N LEU A 66 30.61 -13.36 -3.69
CA LEU A 66 31.65 -12.99 -4.66
C LEU A 66 31.10 -12.48 -6.01
N TRP A 67 29.81 -12.67 -6.30
CA TRP A 67 29.20 -12.13 -7.53
C TRP A 67 28.98 -10.62 -7.48
N VAL A 68 29.10 -10.00 -6.31
CA VAL A 68 28.85 -8.57 -6.09
C VAL A 68 30.15 -7.87 -5.74
N LYS A 69 30.29 -6.63 -6.21
CA LYS A 69 31.42 -5.78 -5.82
C LYS A 69 31.27 -5.33 -4.37
N LYS A 70 32.39 -5.09 -3.69
CA LYS A 70 32.41 -4.68 -2.26
C LYS A 70 31.55 -3.45 -1.96
N ASP A 71 31.42 -2.52 -2.91
CA ASP A 71 30.65 -1.28 -2.74
C ASP A 71 29.13 -1.50 -2.66
N SER A 72 28.62 -2.63 -3.17
CA SER A 72 27.18 -2.97 -3.21
C SER A 72 26.82 -4.14 -2.29
N GLN A 73 27.62 -4.40 -1.25
CA GLN A 73 27.38 -5.49 -0.31
C GLN A 73 26.06 -5.34 0.43
N ARG A 74 25.64 -4.11 0.74
CA ARG A 74 24.35 -3.83 1.37
C ARG A 74 23.17 -4.29 0.52
N ASP A 75 23.23 -4.04 -0.79
CA ASP A 75 22.19 -4.47 -1.73
C ASP A 75 22.13 -6.00 -1.84
N HIS A 76 23.28 -6.67 -1.70
CA HIS A 76 23.34 -8.13 -1.61
C HIS A 76 22.61 -8.65 -0.37
N ASP A 77 22.93 -8.11 0.81
CA ASP A 77 22.33 -8.54 2.08
C ASP A 77 20.81 -8.32 2.08
N ASP A 78 20.35 -7.19 1.54
CA ASP A 78 18.93 -6.88 1.36
C ASP A 78 18.25 -7.88 0.40
N CYS A 79 18.89 -8.23 -0.73
CA CYS A 79 18.37 -9.23 -1.66
C CYS A 79 18.31 -10.63 -1.05
N VAL A 80 19.32 -11.02 -0.26
CA VAL A 80 19.35 -12.31 0.44
C VAL A 80 18.22 -12.38 1.47
N SER A 81 17.99 -11.30 2.21
CA SER A 81 16.86 -11.18 3.14
C SER A 81 15.51 -11.32 2.43
N VAL A 82 15.35 -10.69 1.25
CA VAL A 82 14.13 -10.81 0.44
C VAL A 82 13.91 -12.24 -0.06
N LEU A 83 14.91 -12.86 -0.68
CA LEU A 83 14.80 -14.22 -1.23
C LEU A 83 14.57 -15.28 -0.15
N THR A 84 15.21 -15.12 1.01
CA THR A 84 15.01 -16.00 2.17
C THR A 84 13.65 -15.78 2.82
N GLY A 85 13.21 -14.52 2.95
CA GLY A 85 11.90 -14.17 3.50
C GLY A 85 10.73 -14.64 2.64
N LEU A 86 10.91 -14.74 1.31
CA LEU A 86 9.94 -15.34 0.39
C LEU A 86 10.10 -16.86 0.25
N ARG A 87 11.08 -17.49 0.92
CA ARG A 87 11.37 -18.93 0.82
C ARG A 87 11.60 -19.42 -0.63
N LEU A 88 12.14 -18.54 -1.48
CA LEU A 88 12.48 -18.88 -2.86
C LEU A 88 13.74 -19.76 -2.93
N TRP A 89 14.62 -19.62 -1.94
CA TRP A 89 15.72 -20.54 -1.68
C TRP A 89 15.79 -20.92 -0.21
N HIS A 90 16.51 -21.99 0.08
CA HIS A 90 16.75 -22.49 1.42
C HIS A 90 18.26 -22.60 1.67
N SER A 91 18.67 -22.41 2.91
CA SER A 91 20.03 -22.71 3.33
C SER A 91 20.19 -24.22 3.49
N HIS A 92 21.13 -24.81 2.77
CA HIS A 92 21.46 -26.22 2.79
C HIS A 92 22.90 -26.40 3.25
N HIS A 93 23.16 -27.38 4.11
CA HIS A 93 24.53 -27.70 4.51
C HIS A 93 25.24 -28.50 3.42
N LEU A 94 26.39 -28.00 2.97
CA LEU A 94 27.26 -28.67 2.03
C LEU A 94 28.23 -29.61 2.78
N GLN A 95 28.83 -30.54 2.03
CA GLN A 95 29.90 -31.39 2.56
C GLN A 95 31.06 -30.51 3.05
N GLY A 96 31.48 -30.70 4.31
CA GLY A 96 32.49 -29.85 4.96
C GLY A 96 31.94 -28.74 5.86
N GLY A 97 30.63 -28.71 6.15
CA GLY A 97 30.04 -27.78 7.13
C GLY A 97 29.76 -26.37 6.61
N LEU A 98 30.11 -26.10 5.35
CA LEU A 98 29.79 -24.84 4.68
C LEU A 98 28.29 -24.73 4.40
N GLN A 99 27.73 -23.53 4.52
CA GLN A 99 26.36 -23.26 4.10
C GLN A 99 26.33 -22.96 2.60
N GLY A 100 25.33 -23.51 1.92
CA GLY A 100 24.99 -23.20 0.53
C GLY A 100 23.53 -22.81 0.38
N TYR A 101 23.21 -22.17 -0.73
CA TYR A 101 21.85 -21.84 -1.13
C TYR A 101 21.38 -22.83 -2.19
N ILE A 102 20.15 -23.33 -2.04
CA ILE A 102 19.43 -24.12 -3.04
C ILE A 102 18.06 -23.49 -3.29
N LEU A 103 17.65 -23.36 -4.56
CA LEU A 103 16.31 -22.88 -4.89
C LEU A 103 15.26 -23.88 -4.39
N ASN A 104 14.08 -23.38 -4.05
CA ASN A 104 12.93 -24.23 -3.77
C ASN A 104 12.60 -25.05 -5.04
N PRO A 105 12.61 -26.39 -4.98
CA PRO A 105 12.42 -27.23 -6.16
C PRO A 105 11.09 -26.96 -6.86
N VAL A 106 10.00 -26.74 -6.10
CA VAL A 106 8.67 -26.44 -6.67
C VAL A 106 8.71 -25.12 -7.46
N PHE A 107 9.32 -24.10 -6.89
CA PHE A 107 9.47 -22.80 -7.56
C PHE A 107 10.38 -22.90 -8.78
N LYS A 108 11.49 -23.64 -8.69
CA LYS A 108 12.45 -23.86 -9.79
C LYS A 108 11.76 -24.53 -10.99
N ASP A 109 11.03 -25.61 -10.75
CA ASP A 109 10.36 -26.38 -11.82
C ASP A 109 9.25 -25.57 -12.49
N ASN A 110 8.42 -24.87 -11.69
CA ASN A 110 7.32 -24.07 -12.21
C ASN A 110 7.78 -22.77 -12.88
N LEU A 111 8.85 -22.13 -12.39
CA LEU A 111 9.47 -20.99 -13.07
C LEU A 111 10.13 -21.42 -14.38
N GLY A 112 10.83 -22.57 -14.39
CA GLY A 112 11.41 -23.14 -15.60
C GLY A 112 10.34 -23.43 -16.65
N THR A 113 9.22 -24.04 -16.22
CA THR A 113 8.03 -24.30 -17.04
C THR A 113 7.44 -23.01 -17.62
N ALA A 114 7.38 -21.94 -16.82
CA ALA A 114 6.88 -20.64 -17.24
C ALA A 114 7.77 -19.93 -18.27
N LEU A 115 9.09 -20.07 -18.16
CA LEU A 115 10.06 -19.37 -19.02
C LEU A 115 10.38 -20.12 -20.30
N LEU A 116 10.53 -21.44 -20.24
CA LEU A 116 10.96 -22.27 -21.36
C LEU A 116 9.78 -22.82 -22.18
N GLY A 117 8.56 -22.66 -21.67
CA GLY A 117 7.36 -23.20 -22.29
C GLY A 117 7.20 -24.69 -21.98
N GLY A 118 6.28 -25.00 -21.08
CA GLY A 118 5.86 -26.35 -20.72
C GLY A 118 4.57 -26.32 -19.92
N GLY A 119 3.91 -27.47 -19.73
CA GLY A 119 2.71 -27.59 -18.91
C GLY A 119 1.40 -27.15 -19.59
N ALA A 120 0.32 -27.14 -18.81
CA ALA A 120 -1.00 -26.71 -19.28
C ALA A 120 -1.04 -25.19 -19.48
N GLN A 121 -1.74 -24.73 -20.53
CA GLN A 121 -1.97 -23.30 -20.77
C GLN A 121 -2.65 -22.68 -19.55
N TRP A 122 -2.11 -21.55 -19.07
CA TRP A 122 -2.56 -20.92 -17.82
C TRP A 122 -4.00 -20.44 -17.90
N ALA A 123 -4.42 -19.99 -19.09
CA ALA A 123 -5.77 -19.59 -19.38
C ALA A 123 -6.16 -20.16 -20.74
N ASP A 124 -7.35 -20.76 -20.84
CA ASP A 124 -7.93 -21.09 -22.14
C ASP A 124 -8.33 -19.77 -22.80
N GLU A 125 -7.61 -19.38 -23.85
CA GLU A 125 -7.72 -18.10 -24.57
C GLU A 125 -9.02 -17.98 -25.39
N GLY A 126 -10.14 -18.50 -24.90
CA GLY A 126 -11.43 -18.46 -25.58
C GLY A 126 -11.47 -19.22 -26.91
N SER A 127 -10.37 -19.89 -27.29
CA SER A 127 -10.22 -20.67 -28.53
C SER A 127 -11.29 -21.74 -28.67
N THR A 128 -11.80 -22.24 -27.55
CA THR A 128 -12.86 -23.27 -27.47
C THR A 128 -14.28 -22.71 -27.67
N LEU A 129 -14.49 -21.40 -27.48
CA LEU A 129 -15.83 -20.79 -27.45
C LEU A 129 -16.24 -20.12 -28.78
N GLY A 130 -15.31 -19.93 -29.73
CA GLY A 130 -15.54 -19.27 -31.03
C GLY A 130 -15.55 -17.73 -30.96
N PRO A 131 -15.63 -17.00 -32.10
CA PRO A 131 -15.52 -15.54 -32.11
C PRO A 131 -16.70 -14.84 -31.41
N ASP A 132 -16.41 -13.86 -30.55
CA ASP A 132 -17.46 -13.04 -29.91
C ASP A 132 -18.07 -12.06 -30.92
N ARG A 133 -19.40 -12.12 -31.07
CA ARG A 133 -20.17 -11.17 -31.90
C ARG A 133 -20.18 -9.76 -31.32
N HIS A 134 -19.82 -9.59 -30.05
CA HIS A 134 -19.81 -8.31 -29.33
C HIS A 134 -18.46 -8.05 -28.67
N ALA A 135 -17.36 -8.41 -29.37
CA ALA A 135 -16.02 -8.07 -28.94
C ALA A 135 -15.92 -6.57 -28.63
N ARG A 136 -15.22 -6.24 -27.55
CA ARG A 136 -15.05 -4.85 -27.09
C ARG A 136 -13.66 -4.37 -27.46
N ASP A 137 -13.61 -3.17 -28.00
CA ASP A 137 -12.34 -2.50 -28.27
C ASP A 137 -11.61 -2.15 -26.98
N ILE A 138 -10.28 -2.11 -27.04
CA ILE A 138 -9.42 -1.82 -25.88
C ILE A 138 -9.78 -0.47 -25.26
N GLU A 139 -10.01 0.57 -26.07
CA GLU A 139 -10.39 1.90 -25.57
C GLU A 139 -11.73 1.86 -24.80
N SER A 140 -12.65 1.03 -25.26
CA SER A 140 -13.97 0.87 -24.64
C SER A 140 -13.89 0.13 -23.30
N LEU A 141 -12.90 -0.76 -23.14
CA LEU A 141 -12.59 -1.45 -21.89
C LEU A 141 -11.89 -0.51 -20.90
N ASP A 142 -10.99 0.35 -21.40
CA ASP A 142 -10.31 1.36 -20.59
C ASP A 142 -11.30 2.37 -20.00
N ARG A 143 -12.24 2.87 -20.84
CA ARG A 143 -13.30 3.78 -20.39
C ARG A 143 -14.18 3.13 -19.33
N TYR A 144 -14.61 1.88 -19.57
CA TYR A 144 -15.39 1.11 -18.61
C TYR A 144 -14.66 0.96 -17.27
N ALA A 145 -13.38 0.60 -17.30
CA ALA A 145 -12.59 0.37 -16.10
C ALA A 145 -12.47 1.65 -15.26
N MET A 146 -12.17 2.78 -15.91
CA MET A 146 -12.05 4.07 -15.25
C MET A 146 -13.40 4.56 -14.69
N GLU A 147 -14.48 4.50 -15.46
CA GLU A 147 -15.81 4.91 -14.98
C GLU A 147 -16.23 4.14 -13.72
N ARG A 148 -16.01 2.81 -13.71
CA ARG A 148 -16.37 1.97 -12.56
C ARG A 148 -15.50 2.27 -11.35
N TRP A 149 -14.20 2.48 -11.55
CA TRP A 149 -13.30 2.86 -10.47
C TRP A 149 -13.61 4.25 -9.91
N GLU A 150 -13.93 5.22 -10.77
CA GLU A 150 -14.31 6.57 -10.36
C GLU A 150 -15.61 6.58 -9.56
N VAL A 151 -16.60 5.75 -9.90
CA VAL A 151 -17.84 5.62 -9.11
C VAL A 151 -17.54 5.20 -7.65
N ILE A 152 -16.56 4.33 -7.44
CA ILE A 152 -16.12 3.91 -6.10
C ILE A 152 -15.48 5.08 -5.35
N LEU A 153 -14.62 5.85 -6.01
CA LEU A 153 -13.96 7.00 -5.40
C LEU A 153 -14.93 8.15 -5.13
N GLN A 154 -15.89 8.38 -6.03
CA GLN A 154 -16.97 9.37 -5.85
C GLN A 154 -17.84 9.06 -4.65
N PHE A 155 -18.11 7.77 -4.38
CA PHE A 155 -18.84 7.35 -3.19
C PHE A 155 -18.09 7.73 -1.91
N MET A 156 -16.76 7.62 -1.89
CA MET A 156 -15.95 8.05 -0.73
C MET A 156 -15.98 9.56 -0.48
N VAL A 157 -16.19 10.36 -1.53
CA VAL A 157 -16.27 11.83 -1.45
C VAL A 157 -17.71 12.31 -1.12
N GLY A 158 -18.68 11.39 -1.02
CA GLY A 158 -20.06 11.71 -0.63
C GLY A 158 -20.98 12.05 -1.81
N SER A 159 -20.59 11.71 -3.04
CA SER A 159 -21.50 11.78 -4.19
C SER A 159 -22.60 10.72 -4.07
N PRO A 160 -23.86 11.00 -4.48
CA PRO A 160 -25.01 10.08 -4.34
C PRO A 160 -24.95 8.82 -5.24
N SER A 161 -23.76 8.41 -5.69
CA SER A 161 -23.56 7.24 -6.52
C SER A 161 -23.87 5.95 -5.76
N ALA A 162 -24.82 5.17 -6.27
CA ALA A 162 -25.21 3.90 -5.68
C ALA A 162 -24.11 2.85 -5.87
N VAL A 163 -23.48 2.46 -4.75
CA VAL A 163 -22.47 1.40 -4.69
C VAL A 163 -23.09 0.15 -4.03
N SER A 164 -22.58 -1.05 -4.36
CA SER A 164 -23.03 -2.30 -3.73
C SER A 164 -22.75 -2.29 -2.22
N GLN A 165 -23.65 -2.90 -1.44
CA GLN A 165 -23.51 -2.99 0.02
C GLN A 165 -22.21 -3.71 0.43
N ASP A 166 -21.81 -4.72 -0.33
CA ASP A 166 -20.59 -5.50 -0.07
C ASP A 166 -19.32 -4.65 -0.21
N LEU A 167 -19.29 -3.72 -1.18
CA LEU A 167 -18.17 -2.78 -1.34
C LEU A 167 -18.14 -1.75 -0.22
N ALA A 168 -19.30 -1.22 0.17
CA ALA A 168 -19.39 -0.28 1.29
C ALA A 168 -18.89 -0.94 2.59
N GLN A 169 -19.27 -2.19 2.84
CA GLN A 169 -18.76 -2.96 3.98
C GLN A 169 -17.24 -3.17 3.89
N LEU A 170 -16.70 -3.45 2.70
CA LEU A 170 -15.26 -3.59 2.51
C LEU A 170 -14.51 -2.28 2.80
N LEU A 171 -15.01 -1.13 2.32
CA LEU A 171 -14.43 0.18 2.60
C LEU A 171 -14.43 0.50 4.11
N ILE A 172 -15.48 0.09 4.83
CA ILE A 172 -15.57 0.24 6.28
C ILE A 172 -14.58 -0.69 7.00
N GLN A 173 -14.52 -1.97 6.60
CA GLN A 173 -13.58 -2.94 7.16
C GLN A 173 -12.11 -2.56 6.89
N ALA A 174 -11.84 -1.96 5.72
CA ALA A 174 -10.53 -1.41 5.37
C ALA A 174 -10.16 -0.15 6.17
N GLY A 175 -11.09 0.38 6.98
CA GLY A 175 -10.91 1.60 7.77
C GLY A 175 -10.87 2.88 6.94
N LEU A 176 -11.28 2.83 5.67
CA LEU A 176 -11.31 3.98 4.77
C LEU A 176 -12.56 4.85 4.97
N MET A 177 -13.66 4.22 5.38
CA MET A 177 -14.91 4.89 5.75
C MET A 177 -15.34 4.43 7.14
N LYS A 178 -16.09 5.28 7.85
CA LYS A 178 -16.77 4.93 9.09
C LYS A 178 -18.26 5.11 8.89
N SER A 179 -19.04 4.17 9.40
CA SER A 179 -20.48 4.30 9.49
C SER A 179 -20.85 4.33 10.96
N GLU A 180 -21.49 5.41 11.38
CA GLU A 180 -22.20 5.47 12.66
C GLU A 180 -23.67 5.09 12.42
N ALA A 181 -24.29 4.44 13.40
CA ALA A 181 -25.61 3.86 13.22
C ALA A 181 -26.65 4.94 12.88
N GLY A 182 -27.15 4.92 11.65
CA GLY A 182 -28.21 5.83 11.16
C GLY A 182 -27.73 6.99 10.28
N GLU A 183 -26.42 7.21 10.13
CA GLU A 183 -25.86 8.25 9.27
C GLU A 183 -25.17 7.67 8.02
N ALA A 184 -25.10 8.50 6.97
CA ALA A 184 -24.32 8.16 5.77
C ALA A 184 -22.85 7.96 6.16
N PRO A 185 -22.15 6.96 5.58
CA PRO A 185 -20.78 6.69 5.93
C PRO A 185 -19.88 7.89 5.58
N TYR A 186 -19.07 8.33 6.55
CA TYR A 186 -18.12 9.42 6.36
C TYR A 186 -16.69 8.90 6.20
N ILE A 187 -15.87 9.65 5.47
CA ILE A 187 -14.49 9.28 5.15
C ILE A 187 -13.58 9.45 6.38
N THR A 188 -12.65 8.50 6.57
CA THR A 188 -11.66 8.59 7.64
C THR A 188 -10.41 9.36 7.20
N SER A 189 -9.52 9.70 8.13
CA SER A 189 -8.20 10.22 7.78
C SER A 189 -7.43 9.29 6.84
N ALA A 190 -7.53 7.97 7.04
CA ALA A 190 -6.95 6.96 6.15
C ALA A 190 -7.62 6.97 4.76
N GLY A 191 -8.93 7.18 4.70
CA GLY A 191 -9.68 7.36 3.44
C GLY A 191 -9.20 8.56 2.63
N PHE A 192 -8.99 9.72 3.28
CA PHE A 192 -8.43 10.89 2.60
C PHE A 192 -7.02 10.64 2.05
N GLN A 193 -6.18 9.94 2.82
CA GLN A 193 -4.84 9.55 2.35
C GLN A 193 -4.93 8.62 1.13
N PHE A 194 -5.84 7.65 1.16
CA PHE A 194 -6.08 6.72 0.06
C PHE A 194 -6.48 7.44 -1.23
N LEU A 195 -7.37 8.42 -1.16
CA LEU A 195 -7.83 9.20 -2.32
C LEU A 195 -6.69 9.93 -3.05
N LEU A 196 -5.61 10.29 -2.35
CA LEU A 196 -4.48 11.01 -2.91
C LEU A 196 -3.40 10.11 -3.53
N LEU A 197 -3.44 8.81 -3.26
CA LEU A 197 -2.51 7.83 -3.84
C LEU A 197 -2.68 7.75 -5.38
N ASP A 198 -1.70 7.16 -6.04
CA ASP A 198 -1.80 6.78 -7.45
C ASP A 198 -2.76 5.60 -7.65
N THR A 199 -3.28 5.46 -8.87
CA THR A 199 -4.31 4.45 -9.17
C THR A 199 -3.83 3.02 -8.91
N ALA A 200 -2.55 2.69 -9.18
CA ALA A 200 -2.03 1.35 -8.90
C ALA A 200 -1.96 1.08 -7.40
N SER A 201 -1.40 2.01 -6.61
CA SER A 201 -1.32 1.87 -5.16
C SER A 201 -2.70 1.81 -4.50
N GLN A 202 -3.67 2.59 -5.01
CA GLN A 202 -5.06 2.51 -4.55
C GLN A 202 -5.65 1.12 -4.79
N LEU A 203 -5.57 0.62 -6.03
CA LEU A 203 -6.08 -0.69 -6.38
C LEU A 203 -5.39 -1.82 -5.61
N TRP A 204 -4.07 -1.70 -5.42
CA TRP A 204 -3.28 -2.67 -4.67
C TRP A 204 -3.65 -2.69 -3.19
N TYR A 205 -3.72 -1.53 -2.54
CA TYR A 205 -4.18 -1.43 -1.16
C TYR A 205 -5.58 -2.01 -1.00
N PHE A 206 -6.49 -1.67 -1.92
CA PHE A 206 -7.85 -2.16 -1.89
C PHE A 206 -7.93 -3.70 -2.05
N THR A 207 -7.14 -4.26 -2.97
CA THR A 207 -7.03 -5.71 -3.18
C THR A 207 -6.42 -6.41 -1.96
N LEU A 208 -5.41 -5.84 -1.32
CA LEU A 208 -4.85 -6.38 -0.07
C LEU A 208 -5.88 -6.45 1.06
N GLN A 209 -6.71 -5.41 1.21
CA GLN A 209 -7.78 -5.42 2.22
C GLN A 209 -8.86 -6.44 1.87
N TYR A 210 -9.19 -6.60 0.58
CA TYR A 210 -10.04 -7.68 0.12
C TYR A 210 -9.46 -9.05 0.50
N LEU A 211 -8.18 -9.31 0.23
CA LEU A 211 -7.52 -10.58 0.51
C LEU A 211 -7.51 -10.93 2.01
N LYS A 212 -7.31 -9.94 2.90
CA LYS A 212 -7.39 -10.14 4.35
C LYS A 212 -8.79 -10.56 4.82
N THR A 213 -9.83 -10.08 4.15
CA THR A 213 -11.23 -10.45 4.46
C THR A 213 -11.69 -11.69 3.71
N ALA A 214 -10.93 -12.17 2.73
CA ALA A 214 -11.30 -13.32 1.91
C ALA A 214 -11.40 -14.62 2.74
N GLN A 215 -10.49 -14.80 3.70
CA GLN A 215 -10.50 -15.99 4.57
C GLN A 215 -11.74 -16.04 5.47
N SER A 216 -12.21 -14.90 5.99
CA SER A 216 -13.46 -14.84 6.76
C SER A 216 -14.72 -15.10 5.92
N ARG A 217 -14.64 -14.91 4.61
CA ARG A 217 -15.71 -15.20 3.65
C ARG A 217 -15.71 -16.66 3.16
N GLY A 218 -14.79 -17.49 3.66
CA GLY A 218 -14.68 -18.90 3.28
C GLY A 218 -14.07 -19.15 1.89
N MET A 219 -13.35 -18.18 1.32
CA MET A 219 -12.65 -18.36 0.04
C MET A 219 -11.20 -18.82 0.27
N ASP A 220 -10.68 -19.71 -0.59
CA ASP A 220 -9.28 -20.11 -0.56
C ASP A 220 -8.39 -18.97 -1.07
N LEU A 221 -7.46 -18.52 -0.21
CA LEU A 221 -6.52 -17.44 -0.52
C LEU A 221 -5.59 -17.81 -1.68
N VAL A 222 -5.19 -19.09 -1.78
CA VAL A 222 -4.26 -19.55 -2.80
C VAL A 222 -4.88 -19.45 -4.19
N GLU A 223 -6.15 -19.85 -4.34
CA GLU A 223 -6.88 -19.77 -5.62
C GLU A 223 -7.03 -18.31 -6.07
N ILE A 224 -7.44 -17.42 -5.16
CA ILE A 224 -7.64 -15.99 -5.46
C ILE A 224 -6.34 -15.31 -5.88
N LEU A 225 -5.25 -15.54 -5.13
CA LEU A 225 -3.95 -14.96 -5.45
C LEU A 225 -3.41 -15.49 -6.78
N SER A 226 -3.52 -16.80 -7.01
CA SER A 226 -3.09 -17.41 -8.27
C SER A 226 -3.87 -16.83 -9.45
N PHE A 227 -5.18 -16.63 -9.30
CA PHE A 227 -6.01 -16.00 -10.33
C PHE A 227 -5.65 -14.53 -10.57
N LEU A 228 -5.37 -13.74 -9.52
CA LEU A 228 -4.89 -12.35 -9.67
C LEU A 228 -3.57 -12.28 -10.44
N PHE A 229 -2.62 -13.17 -10.15
CA PHE A 229 -1.36 -13.22 -10.88
C PHE A 229 -1.54 -13.68 -12.32
N GLN A 230 -2.41 -14.67 -12.55
CA GLN A 230 -2.79 -15.09 -13.90
C GLN A 230 -3.39 -13.93 -14.70
N LEU A 231 -4.28 -13.15 -14.09
CA LEU A 231 -4.91 -11.98 -14.71
C LEU A 231 -3.88 -10.92 -15.13
N SER A 232 -2.75 -10.83 -14.42
CA SER A 232 -1.67 -9.91 -14.76
C SER A 232 -0.91 -10.22 -16.03
N PHE A 233 -0.92 -11.49 -16.45
CA PHE A 233 -0.29 -11.96 -17.68
C PHE A 233 -1.28 -12.05 -18.85
N SER A 234 -2.55 -11.72 -18.60
CA SER A 234 -3.55 -11.70 -19.65
C SER A 234 -3.29 -10.59 -20.66
N THR A 235 -3.60 -10.87 -21.92
CA THR A 235 -3.50 -9.92 -23.02
C THR A 235 -4.76 -9.07 -23.12
N LEU A 236 -4.60 -7.76 -23.24
CA LEU A 236 -5.73 -6.84 -23.42
C LEU A 236 -6.48 -7.13 -24.72
N GLY A 237 -7.81 -7.03 -24.66
CA GLY A 237 -8.69 -7.23 -25.82
C GLY A 237 -8.99 -8.69 -26.18
N ARG A 238 -8.42 -9.67 -25.46
CA ARG A 238 -8.81 -11.09 -25.61
C ARG A 238 -9.82 -11.50 -24.56
N ASP A 239 -10.73 -12.39 -24.94
CA ASP A 239 -11.63 -13.06 -24.01
C ASP A 239 -11.02 -14.32 -23.41
N TYR A 240 -11.39 -14.56 -22.16
CA TYR A 240 -11.00 -15.74 -21.41
C TYR A 240 -12.22 -16.49 -20.93
N SER A 241 -12.12 -17.83 -20.92
CA SER A 241 -13.19 -18.71 -20.46
C SER A 241 -13.27 -18.75 -18.93
N VAL A 242 -14.50 -18.84 -18.42
CA VAL A 242 -14.84 -19.04 -17.00
C VAL A 242 -15.01 -20.54 -16.69
N GLU A 243 -14.94 -21.42 -17.70
CA GLU A 243 -15.11 -22.86 -17.53
C GLU A 243 -13.96 -23.45 -16.68
N GLY A 244 -14.31 -24.23 -15.66
CA GLY A 244 -13.35 -24.82 -14.71
C GLY A 244 -13.06 -23.99 -13.45
N MET A 245 -13.66 -22.80 -13.29
CA MET A 245 -13.53 -22.00 -12.06
C MET A 245 -14.40 -22.55 -10.92
N SER A 246 -13.86 -22.53 -9.70
CA SER A 246 -14.59 -22.82 -8.46
C SER A 246 -15.65 -21.77 -8.14
N GLU A 247 -16.64 -22.09 -7.29
CA GLU A 247 -17.69 -21.14 -6.89
C GLU A 247 -17.13 -19.90 -6.15
N SER A 248 -16.04 -20.08 -5.39
CA SER A 248 -15.27 -19.00 -4.77
C SER A 248 -14.68 -18.06 -5.81
N LEU A 249 -14.04 -18.59 -6.86
CA LEU A 249 -13.47 -17.80 -7.95
C LEU A 249 -14.54 -17.07 -8.77
N LEU A 250 -15.70 -17.69 -9.00
CA LEU A 250 -16.83 -17.04 -9.67
C LEU A 250 -17.35 -15.83 -8.88
N THR A 251 -17.45 -15.98 -7.55
CA THR A 251 -17.83 -14.89 -6.64
C THR A 251 -16.79 -13.78 -6.67
N PHE A 252 -15.50 -14.14 -6.59
CA PHE A 252 -14.40 -13.17 -6.70
C PHE A 252 -14.41 -12.44 -8.05
N LEU A 253 -14.69 -13.13 -9.16
CA LEU A 253 -14.79 -12.54 -10.49
C LEU A 253 -15.92 -11.51 -10.57
N GLN A 254 -17.04 -11.72 -9.87
CA GLN A 254 -18.09 -10.71 -9.76
C GLN A 254 -17.62 -9.46 -9.00
N HIS A 255 -16.84 -9.62 -7.93
CA HIS A 255 -16.26 -8.47 -7.22
C HIS A 255 -15.25 -7.72 -8.10
N LEU A 256 -14.37 -8.42 -8.82
CA LEU A 256 -13.45 -7.81 -9.79
C LEU A 256 -14.19 -7.03 -10.88
N ARG A 257 -15.37 -7.52 -11.31
CA ARG A 257 -16.25 -6.82 -12.25
C ARG A 257 -16.86 -5.56 -11.65
N GLU A 258 -17.18 -5.58 -10.36
CA GLU A 258 -17.63 -4.38 -9.65
C GLU A 258 -16.53 -3.34 -9.55
N PHE A 259 -15.28 -3.75 -9.32
CA PHE A 259 -14.12 -2.86 -9.26
C PHE A 259 -13.69 -2.31 -10.62
N GLY A 260 -14.15 -2.92 -11.73
CA GLY A 260 -13.73 -2.55 -13.09
C GLY A 260 -12.42 -3.20 -13.53
N LEU A 261 -11.91 -4.20 -12.80
CA LEU A 261 -10.70 -4.96 -13.15
C LEU A 261 -10.96 -5.99 -14.26
N VAL A 262 -12.20 -6.49 -14.33
CA VAL A 262 -12.65 -7.36 -15.43
C VAL A 262 -13.98 -6.85 -15.97
N PHE A 263 -14.18 -7.05 -17.27
CA PHE A 263 -15.45 -6.80 -17.92
C PHE A 263 -16.15 -8.12 -18.21
N GLN A 264 -17.41 -8.22 -17.76
CA GLN A 264 -18.34 -9.25 -18.21
C GLN A 264 -19.65 -8.60 -18.62
N ARG A 265 -20.13 -8.96 -19.81
CA ARG A 265 -21.40 -8.47 -20.35
C ARG A 265 -22.60 -8.84 -19.47
N LYS A 266 -22.64 -10.07 -18.95
CA LYS A 266 -23.69 -10.57 -18.05
C LYS A 266 -23.02 -11.26 -16.85
N ARG A 267 -23.67 -11.25 -15.68
CA ARG A 267 -23.17 -11.90 -14.46
C ARG A 267 -22.87 -13.40 -14.65
N LYS A 268 -23.64 -14.09 -15.50
CA LYS A 268 -23.46 -15.52 -15.82
C LYS A 268 -22.79 -15.74 -17.19
N SER A 269 -22.07 -14.75 -17.70
CA SER A 269 -21.32 -14.90 -18.95
C SER A 269 -20.22 -15.94 -18.77
N ARG A 270 -20.04 -16.83 -19.74
CA ARG A 270 -18.92 -17.79 -19.76
C ARG A 270 -17.58 -17.15 -20.15
N ARG A 271 -17.61 -15.87 -20.55
CA ARG A 271 -16.44 -15.11 -20.99
C ARG A 271 -16.24 -13.86 -20.15
N TYR A 272 -14.98 -13.51 -19.89
CA TYR A 272 -14.57 -12.25 -19.30
C TYR A 272 -13.41 -11.61 -20.08
N TYR A 273 -13.30 -10.30 -19.99
CA TYR A 273 -12.24 -9.50 -20.60
C TYR A 273 -11.46 -8.75 -19.50
N PRO A 274 -10.16 -8.97 -19.36
CA PRO A 274 -9.30 -8.20 -18.47
C PRO A 274 -9.20 -6.74 -18.91
N THR A 275 -9.23 -5.81 -17.95
CA THR A 275 -9.03 -4.38 -18.22
C THR A 275 -7.58 -3.97 -17.96
N ARG A 276 -7.16 -2.79 -18.44
CA ARG A 276 -5.81 -2.28 -18.17
C ARG A 276 -5.53 -2.13 -16.68
N LEU A 277 -6.54 -1.81 -15.86
CA LEU A 277 -6.39 -1.71 -14.40
C LEU A 277 -5.92 -3.03 -13.77
N ALA A 278 -6.39 -4.18 -14.26
CA ALA A 278 -5.97 -5.49 -13.76
C ALA A 278 -4.50 -5.82 -14.07
N ILE A 279 -4.02 -5.41 -15.24
CA ILE A 279 -2.60 -5.59 -15.60
C ILE A 279 -1.73 -4.62 -14.79
N THR A 280 -2.16 -3.37 -14.68
CA THR A 280 -1.48 -2.32 -13.92
C THR A 280 -1.36 -2.66 -12.43
N LEU A 281 -2.38 -3.28 -11.83
CA LEU A 281 -2.38 -3.75 -10.43
C LEU A 281 -1.15 -4.59 -10.11
N ALA A 282 -0.73 -5.44 -11.04
CA ALA A 282 0.33 -6.41 -10.82
C ALA A 282 1.67 -5.99 -11.44
N ALA A 283 1.68 -5.08 -12.41
CA ALA A 283 2.89 -4.54 -13.02
C ALA A 283 3.42 -3.29 -12.28
N GLY A 284 2.64 -2.68 -11.39
CA GLY A 284 3.05 -1.53 -10.58
C GLY A 284 3.32 -0.24 -11.36
N VAL A 285 3.02 -0.19 -12.67
CA VAL A 285 3.30 0.95 -13.54
C VAL A 285 2.00 1.56 -14.06
N THR A 286 1.64 2.75 -13.56
CA THR A 286 0.60 3.60 -14.15
C THR A 286 1.23 4.65 -15.06
N ASN A 287 1.10 4.51 -16.37
CA ASN A 287 1.36 5.60 -17.32
C ASN A 287 0.06 6.39 -17.55
N ASN A 288 -0.38 7.13 -16.54
CA ASN A 288 -1.40 8.17 -16.75
C ASN A 288 -0.68 9.48 -17.04
N ALA A 289 -1.04 10.13 -18.14
CA ALA A 289 -0.57 11.47 -18.44
C ALA A 289 -1.04 12.40 -17.32
N GLY A 290 -0.11 13.07 -16.65
CA GLY A 290 -0.46 14.06 -15.64
C GLY A 290 -1.14 15.27 -16.27
N PHE A 291 -1.98 15.94 -15.49
CA PHE A 291 -2.84 17.04 -15.94
C PHE A 291 -2.68 18.32 -15.11
N ILE A 292 -1.80 18.31 -14.09
CA ILE A 292 -1.67 19.40 -13.15
C ILE A 292 -0.43 20.24 -13.47
N VAL A 293 -0.60 21.55 -13.54
CA VAL A 293 0.48 22.54 -13.56
C VAL A 293 0.43 23.37 -12.29
N VAL A 294 1.56 23.57 -11.62
CA VAL A 294 1.68 24.35 -10.40
C VAL A 294 2.71 25.46 -10.60
N GLU A 295 2.33 26.69 -10.29
CA GLU A 295 3.16 27.89 -10.45
C GLU A 295 3.63 28.47 -9.11
N THR A 296 4.70 29.27 -9.11
CA THR A 296 5.31 29.88 -7.91
C THR A 296 4.42 30.87 -7.17
N ASN A 297 3.31 31.29 -7.77
CA ASN A 297 2.27 32.14 -7.18
C ASN A 297 1.21 31.35 -6.39
N TYR A 298 1.48 30.07 -6.09
CA TYR A 298 0.57 29.14 -5.41
C TYR A 298 -0.69 28.76 -6.20
N ARG A 299 -0.74 29.06 -7.51
CA ARG A 299 -1.84 28.63 -8.37
C ARG A 299 -1.60 27.25 -8.94
N ILE A 300 -2.67 26.46 -8.95
CA ILE A 300 -2.78 25.14 -9.56
C ILE A 300 -3.71 25.25 -10.77
N TYR A 301 -3.23 24.80 -11.91
CA TYR A 301 -4.00 24.67 -13.14
C TYR A 301 -4.17 23.18 -13.44
N ALA A 302 -5.38 22.67 -13.27
CA ALA A 302 -5.72 21.28 -13.53
C ALA A 302 -6.48 21.16 -14.86
N TYR A 303 -5.88 20.50 -15.84
CA TYR A 303 -6.47 20.23 -17.16
C TYR A 303 -7.32 18.95 -17.12
N THR A 304 -8.48 19.03 -16.51
CA THR A 304 -9.38 17.88 -16.35
C THR A 304 -10.85 18.31 -16.34
N ASP A 305 -11.69 17.47 -16.91
CA ASP A 305 -13.15 17.53 -16.89
C ASP A 305 -13.77 16.58 -15.85
N SER A 306 -12.99 15.66 -15.29
CA SER A 306 -13.43 14.69 -14.29
C SER A 306 -13.75 15.37 -12.96
N GLU A 307 -15.01 15.28 -12.53
CA GLU A 307 -15.47 15.87 -11.27
C GLU A 307 -14.72 15.31 -10.05
N LEU A 308 -14.29 14.05 -10.13
CA LEU A 308 -13.49 13.43 -9.09
C LEU A 308 -12.15 14.13 -8.92
N GLN A 309 -11.40 14.34 -10.02
CA GLN A 309 -10.09 14.99 -9.94
C GLN A 309 -10.20 16.43 -9.42
N ILE A 310 -11.27 17.13 -9.81
CA ILE A 310 -11.60 18.46 -9.29
C ILE A 310 -11.84 18.40 -7.78
N ALA A 311 -12.68 17.46 -7.32
CA ALA A 311 -12.94 17.29 -5.89
C ALA A 311 -11.67 16.94 -5.10
N LEU A 312 -10.77 16.12 -5.66
CA LEU A 312 -9.48 15.79 -5.04
C LEU A 312 -8.56 16.99 -4.87
N VAL A 313 -8.49 17.87 -5.89
CA VAL A 313 -7.73 19.12 -5.80
C VAL A 313 -8.38 20.06 -4.76
N ALA A 314 -9.71 20.09 -4.67
CA ALA A 314 -10.44 20.91 -3.70
C ALA A 314 -10.22 20.48 -2.24
N LEU A 315 -9.74 19.27 -1.98
CA LEU A 315 -9.46 18.80 -0.61
C LEU A 315 -8.36 19.59 0.09
N PHE A 316 -7.42 20.16 -0.68
CA PHE A 316 -6.25 20.85 -0.13
C PHE A 316 -5.98 22.22 -0.78
N SER A 317 -6.89 22.69 -1.63
CA SER A 317 -6.80 24.00 -2.29
C SER A 317 -8.16 24.66 -2.44
N GLU A 318 -8.16 25.98 -2.61
CA GLU A 318 -9.37 26.77 -2.84
C GLU A 318 -9.63 26.93 -4.34
N MET A 319 -10.83 26.60 -4.80
CA MET A 319 -11.21 26.70 -6.21
C MET A 319 -11.54 28.15 -6.59
N LEU A 320 -10.81 28.72 -7.55
CA LEU A 320 -11.03 30.09 -8.03
C LEU A 320 -11.96 30.12 -9.25
N TYR A 321 -11.64 29.34 -10.27
CA TYR A 321 -12.36 29.33 -11.54
C TYR A 321 -12.51 27.90 -12.08
N ARG A 322 -13.69 27.58 -12.61
CA ARG A 322 -13.97 26.33 -13.32
C ARG A 322 -14.35 26.65 -14.77
N PHE A 323 -13.46 26.31 -15.69
CA PHE A 323 -13.73 26.30 -17.13
C PHE A 323 -14.06 24.86 -17.59
N PRO A 324 -14.55 24.65 -18.82
CA PRO A 324 -14.94 23.32 -19.30
C PRO A 324 -13.82 22.26 -19.28
N ASN A 325 -12.56 22.66 -19.48
CA ASN A 325 -11.41 21.76 -19.57
C ASN A 325 -10.24 22.17 -18.65
N VAL A 326 -10.39 23.25 -17.89
CA VAL A 326 -9.35 23.77 -16.99
C VAL A 326 -9.98 24.24 -15.71
N VAL A 327 -9.41 23.83 -14.59
CA VAL A 327 -9.75 24.32 -13.27
C VAL A 327 -8.56 25.05 -12.69
N VAL A 328 -8.81 26.26 -12.19
CA VAL A 328 -7.82 27.08 -11.51
C VAL A 328 -8.12 27.06 -10.02
N ALA A 329 -7.18 26.55 -9.23
CA ALA A 329 -7.23 26.53 -7.78
C ALA A 329 -6.02 27.26 -7.20
N GLN A 330 -6.11 27.64 -5.92
CA GLN A 330 -5.05 28.32 -5.19
C GLN A 330 -4.73 27.57 -3.90
N LEU A 331 -3.44 27.34 -3.66
CA LEU A 331 -2.95 26.83 -2.39
C LEU A 331 -2.86 28.01 -1.40
N THR A 332 -3.69 27.95 -0.36
CA THR A 332 -3.69 28.91 0.74
C THR A 332 -3.25 28.23 2.02
N ARG A 333 -2.82 29.01 3.01
CA ARG A 333 -2.44 28.48 4.32
C ARG A 333 -3.63 27.78 4.97
N GLU A 334 -4.81 28.38 4.88
CA GLU A 334 -6.05 27.91 5.48
C GLU A 334 -6.50 26.58 4.86
N SER A 335 -6.47 26.47 3.53
CA SER A 335 -6.86 25.23 2.82
C SER A 335 -5.92 24.06 3.14
N VAL A 336 -4.60 24.30 3.18
CA VAL A 336 -3.64 23.25 3.55
C VAL A 336 -3.78 22.85 5.02
N GLN A 337 -3.97 23.82 5.93
CA GLN A 337 -4.21 23.51 7.35
C GLN A 337 -5.50 22.72 7.57
N GLN A 338 -6.57 23.01 6.81
CA GLN A 338 -7.81 22.25 6.84
C GLN A 338 -7.62 20.82 6.32
N ALA A 339 -6.85 20.64 5.24
CA ALA A 339 -6.50 19.31 4.74
C ALA A 339 -5.73 18.49 5.80
N ILE A 340 -4.79 19.13 6.50
CA ILE A 340 -4.03 18.50 7.57
C ILE A 340 -4.90 18.21 8.79
N ALA A 341 -5.91 19.04 9.08
CA ALA A 341 -6.95 18.76 10.10
C ALA A 341 -7.68 17.44 9.80
N ASN A 342 -7.96 17.18 8.52
CA ASN A 342 -8.59 15.94 8.05
C ASN A 342 -7.62 14.74 7.98
N GLY A 343 -6.32 14.95 8.27
CA GLY A 343 -5.32 13.89 8.37
C GLY A 343 -4.50 13.64 7.09
N ILE A 344 -4.55 14.56 6.14
CA ILE A 344 -3.68 14.57 4.95
C ILE A 344 -2.32 15.19 5.33
N THR A 345 -1.21 14.55 5.00
CA THR A 345 0.14 15.07 5.29
C THR A 345 0.67 15.96 4.16
N ALA A 346 1.60 16.87 4.44
CA ALA A 346 2.24 17.70 3.41
C ALA A 346 2.91 16.84 2.32
N GLN A 347 3.56 15.75 2.74
CA GLN A 347 4.25 14.84 1.83
C GLN A 347 3.28 14.15 0.85
N GLN A 348 2.05 13.86 1.28
CA GLN A 348 1.01 13.28 0.41
C GLN A 348 0.49 14.29 -0.61
N ILE A 349 0.30 15.56 -0.21
CA ILE A 349 -0.07 16.64 -1.14
C ILE A 349 1.03 16.81 -2.21
N ILE A 350 2.29 16.87 -1.77
CA ILE A 350 3.44 17.01 -2.68
C ILE A 350 3.55 15.80 -3.62
N HIS A 351 3.35 14.59 -3.08
CA HIS A 351 3.34 13.36 -3.88
C HIS A 351 2.20 13.38 -4.92
N PHE A 352 0.98 13.76 -4.52
CA PHE A 352 -0.17 13.90 -5.42
C PHE A 352 0.13 14.84 -6.59
N LEU A 353 0.67 16.04 -6.30
CA LEU A 353 1.02 17.04 -7.31
C LEU A 353 2.13 16.56 -8.24
N ARG A 354 3.14 15.85 -7.71
CA ARG A 354 4.26 15.32 -8.51
C ARG A 354 3.82 14.19 -9.43
N THR A 355 3.03 13.24 -8.93
CA THR A 355 2.60 12.06 -9.69
C THR A 355 1.63 12.42 -10.82
N ARG A 356 0.82 13.47 -10.63
CA ARG A 356 -0.15 13.96 -11.62
C ARG A 356 0.33 15.21 -12.37
N ALA A 357 1.63 15.50 -12.35
CA ALA A 357 2.21 16.67 -13.02
C ALA A 357 2.13 16.55 -14.54
N HIS A 358 1.73 17.64 -15.20
CA HIS A 358 1.67 17.72 -16.65
C HIS A 358 3.05 17.45 -17.29
N PRO A 359 3.14 16.82 -18.48
CA PRO A 359 4.43 16.51 -19.13
C PRO A 359 5.38 17.70 -19.26
N VAL A 360 4.85 18.92 -19.41
CA VAL A 360 5.64 20.17 -19.46
C VAL A 360 6.36 20.48 -18.15
N LEU A 361 5.82 20.09 -17.00
CA LEU A 361 6.52 20.21 -15.71
C LEU A 361 7.49 19.06 -15.49
N LEU A 362 7.21 17.87 -16.02
CA LEU A 362 8.11 16.73 -15.92
C LEU A 362 9.45 16.94 -16.65
N THR A 363 9.49 17.84 -17.64
CA THR A 363 10.76 18.24 -18.29
C THR A 363 11.60 19.19 -17.42
N GLN A 364 11.03 19.78 -16.38
CA GLN A 364 11.72 20.68 -15.48
C GLN A 364 12.30 19.93 -14.28
N THR A 365 13.53 20.29 -13.87
CA THR A 365 14.18 19.76 -12.67
C THR A 365 14.45 20.90 -11.69
N PRO A 366 13.80 20.94 -10.51
CA PRO A 366 12.81 20.01 -9.97
C PRO A 366 11.41 20.14 -10.61
N VAL A 367 10.66 19.03 -10.69
CA VAL A 367 9.30 18.96 -11.27
C VAL A 367 8.30 19.93 -10.64
N LEU A 368 8.43 20.13 -9.32
CA LEU A 368 7.63 21.10 -8.57
C LEU A 368 8.57 22.21 -8.08
N PRO A 369 8.15 23.49 -8.13
CA PRO A 369 8.94 24.58 -7.58
C PRO A 369 9.23 24.36 -6.08
N PRO A 370 10.49 24.50 -5.65
CA PRO A 370 10.87 24.20 -4.26
C PRO A 370 10.19 25.12 -3.25
N THR A 371 9.90 26.36 -3.65
CA THR A 371 9.15 27.34 -2.84
C THR A 371 7.81 26.78 -2.37
N ILE A 372 7.09 26.08 -3.24
CA ILE A 372 5.78 25.51 -2.92
C ILE A 372 5.94 24.28 -2.03
N THR A 373 6.87 23.39 -2.36
CA THR A 373 7.08 22.18 -1.57
C THR A 373 7.50 22.49 -0.14
N ASP A 374 8.34 23.52 0.05
CA ASP A 374 8.79 23.93 1.37
C ASP A 374 7.71 24.69 2.11
N GLN A 375 6.94 25.55 1.42
CA GLN A 375 5.83 26.27 2.04
C GLN A 375 4.74 25.33 2.58
N ILE A 376 4.37 24.28 1.84
CA ILE A 376 3.38 23.28 2.30
C ILE A 376 3.91 22.57 3.57
N ARG A 377 5.21 22.24 3.63
CA ARG A 377 5.83 21.63 4.81
C ARG A 377 5.85 22.58 6.00
N LEU A 378 6.14 23.86 5.77
CA LEU A 378 6.12 24.88 6.82
C LEU A 378 4.71 25.03 7.42
N TRP A 379 3.68 25.07 6.57
CA TRP A 379 2.29 25.13 7.04
C TRP A 379 1.88 23.91 7.87
N GLU A 380 2.44 22.72 7.61
CA GLU A 380 2.26 21.55 8.48
C GLU A 380 2.98 21.71 9.82
N LEU A 381 4.23 22.17 9.81
CA LEU A 381 5.03 22.37 11.02
C LEU A 381 4.44 23.44 11.95
N GLU A 382 3.74 24.44 11.41
CA GLU A 382 3.04 25.45 12.22
C GLU A 382 2.01 24.84 13.18
N ARG A 383 1.36 23.73 12.78
CA ARG A 383 0.40 23.02 13.64
C ARG A 383 1.12 22.15 14.68
N ASP A 384 2.21 21.49 14.30
CA ASP A 384 2.95 20.58 15.17
C ASP A 384 3.90 21.30 16.16
N ARG A 385 3.75 22.62 16.34
CA ARG A 385 4.55 23.43 17.30
C ARG A 385 4.34 23.04 18.77
N LEU A 386 3.14 22.56 19.13
CA LEU A 386 2.78 22.23 20.50
C LEU A 386 2.59 20.72 20.63
N GLN A 387 3.40 20.10 21.50
CA GLN A 387 3.25 18.70 21.85
C GLN A 387 2.42 18.57 23.13
N PHE A 388 1.20 18.05 23.00
CA PHE A 388 0.35 17.76 24.15
C PHE A 388 0.77 16.43 24.78
N THR A 389 1.34 16.50 25.97
CA THR A 389 1.67 15.34 26.79
C THR A 389 0.88 15.41 28.09
N GLU A 390 -0.01 14.45 28.31
CA GLU A 390 -0.72 14.34 29.57
C GLU A 390 0.24 13.81 30.65
N GLY A 391 0.20 14.43 31.84
CA GLY A 391 1.09 14.07 32.93
C GLY A 391 0.58 14.56 34.27
N VAL A 392 1.07 13.92 35.34
CA VAL A 392 0.82 14.32 36.72
C VAL A 392 2.04 15.04 37.26
N LEU A 393 1.82 16.24 37.79
CA LEU A 393 2.86 17.08 38.38
C LEU A 393 3.13 16.67 39.83
N TYR A 394 4.40 16.45 40.17
CA TYR A 394 4.89 16.32 41.54
C TYR A 394 5.73 17.55 41.86
N ASN A 395 5.33 18.26 42.91
CA ASN A 395 6.01 19.44 43.42
C ASN A 395 6.07 19.37 44.95
N GLN A 396 6.70 20.37 45.58
CA GLN A 396 6.80 20.53 47.04
C GLN A 396 7.57 19.40 47.77
N PHE A 397 8.70 18.94 47.19
CA PHE A 397 9.61 18.06 47.90
C PHE A 397 10.32 18.81 49.04
N LEU A 398 10.33 18.22 50.23
CA LEU A 398 10.98 18.79 51.42
C LEU A 398 12.51 18.71 51.31
N SER A 399 13.03 17.54 50.94
CA SER A 399 14.46 17.29 50.75
C SER A 399 14.81 17.10 49.27
N GLN A 400 16.06 17.40 48.91
CA GLN A 400 16.59 17.11 47.59
C GLN A 400 16.80 15.59 47.38
N ALA A 401 17.18 14.86 48.42
CA ALA A 401 17.32 13.41 48.36
C ALA A 401 15.98 12.72 48.05
N ASP A 402 14.88 13.22 48.62
CA ASP A 402 13.53 12.72 48.37
C ASP A 402 13.11 12.85 46.90
N PHE A 403 13.44 13.99 46.30
CA PHE A 403 13.22 14.26 44.89
C PHE A 403 14.05 13.32 44.00
N GLU A 404 15.34 13.17 44.30
CA GLU A 404 16.27 12.33 43.53
C GLU A 404 15.86 10.86 43.56
N VAL A 405 15.44 10.33 44.72
CA VAL A 405 14.99 8.94 44.85
C VAL A 405 13.69 8.70 44.07
N LEU A 406 12.74 9.64 44.12
CA LEU A 406 11.49 9.51 43.36
C LEU A 406 11.72 9.63 41.84
N ARG A 407 12.62 10.54 41.44
CA ARG A 407 13.06 10.74 40.05
C ARG A 407 13.71 9.48 39.50
N ASP A 408 14.70 8.93 40.19
CA ASP A 408 15.46 7.77 39.73
C ASP A 408 14.56 6.54 39.61
N ARG A 409 13.58 6.41 40.52
CA ARG A 409 12.56 5.37 40.42
C ARG A 409 11.64 5.57 39.21
N ALA A 410 11.18 6.79 38.96
CA ALA A 410 10.33 7.09 37.81
C ALA A 410 11.08 6.93 36.47
N GLN A 411 12.37 7.25 36.45
CA GLN A 411 13.25 7.05 35.30
C GLN A 411 13.51 5.57 35.04
N GLY A 412 13.78 4.76 36.09
CA GLY A 412 13.95 3.32 35.96
C GLY A 412 12.68 2.57 35.53
N LEU A 413 11.50 3.13 35.80
CA LEU A 413 10.22 2.61 35.31
C LEU A 413 9.83 3.15 33.92
N GLY A 414 10.60 4.07 33.33
CA GLY A 414 10.30 4.67 32.04
C GLY A 414 9.05 5.56 32.05
N CYS A 415 8.62 6.07 33.21
CA CYS A 415 7.39 6.86 33.35
C CYS A 415 7.63 8.37 33.57
N LEU A 416 8.89 8.81 33.64
CA LEU A 416 9.26 10.23 33.78
C LEU A 416 9.13 10.94 32.42
N VAL A 417 8.34 12.02 32.37
CA VAL A 417 8.09 12.82 31.14
C VAL A 417 8.97 14.07 31.12
N TRP A 418 9.04 14.79 32.24
CA TRP A 418 9.80 16.02 32.35
C TRP A 418 10.29 16.21 33.78
N GLN A 419 11.40 16.92 33.95
CA GLN A 419 11.96 17.22 35.26
C GLN A 419 12.64 18.58 35.27
N ASP A 420 12.60 19.22 36.44
CA ASP A 420 13.38 20.41 36.78
C ASP A 420 13.99 20.21 38.16
N VAL A 421 15.31 20.09 38.17
CA VAL A 421 16.10 19.84 39.39
C VAL A 421 16.17 21.10 40.27
N ALA A 422 16.19 22.29 39.68
CA ALA A 422 16.32 23.54 40.41
C ALA A 422 15.09 23.83 41.26
N HIS A 423 13.90 23.60 40.70
CA HIS A 423 12.63 23.79 41.40
C HIS A 423 12.10 22.51 42.08
N ARG A 424 12.81 21.38 41.94
CA ARG A 424 12.40 20.05 42.43
C ARG A 424 10.99 19.70 41.95
N VAL A 425 10.79 19.77 40.64
CA VAL A 425 9.52 19.47 39.99
C VAL A 425 9.73 18.32 39.02
N MET A 426 8.81 17.36 39.02
CA MET A 426 8.81 16.29 38.02
C MET A 426 7.40 16.00 37.54
N VAL A 427 7.29 15.65 36.26
CA VAL A 427 6.05 15.24 35.61
C VAL A 427 6.21 13.78 35.21
N VAL A 428 5.25 12.96 35.63
CA VAL A 428 5.20 11.54 35.26
C VAL A 428 3.95 11.24 34.44
N THR A 429 3.97 10.14 33.71
CA THR A 429 2.80 9.70 32.94
C THR A 429 1.64 9.31 33.87
N PRO A 430 0.37 9.48 33.45
CA PRO A 430 -0.79 9.08 34.25
C PRO A 430 -0.78 7.59 34.60
N HIS A 431 -0.27 6.74 33.69
CA HIS A 431 -0.16 5.30 33.88
C HIS A 431 0.88 4.93 34.96
N GLY A 432 1.99 5.67 35.04
CA GLY A 432 3.03 5.46 36.06
C GLY A 432 2.74 6.09 37.42
N HIS A 433 1.72 6.96 37.53
CA HIS A 433 1.39 7.69 38.75
C HIS A 433 1.12 6.77 39.95
N SER A 434 0.38 5.69 39.75
CA SER A 434 0.00 4.73 40.80
C SER A 434 1.22 4.05 41.42
N GLU A 435 2.16 3.60 40.60
CA GLU A 435 3.39 2.92 41.01
C GLU A 435 4.34 3.87 41.74
N VAL A 436 4.54 5.08 41.21
CA VAL A 436 5.38 6.10 41.85
C VAL A 436 4.80 6.51 43.21
N LYS A 437 3.47 6.68 43.31
CA LYS A 437 2.79 6.98 44.58
C LYS A 437 2.90 5.83 45.58
N ARG A 438 2.80 4.58 45.13
CA ARG A 438 2.92 3.39 45.98
C ARG A 438 4.35 3.21 46.50
N PHE A 439 5.36 3.54 45.69
CA PHE A 439 6.75 3.56 46.11
C PHE A 439 7.00 4.62 47.19
N TRP A 440 6.55 5.85 46.97
CA TRP A 440 6.69 6.94 47.94
C TRP A 440 6.03 6.64 49.30
N LYS A 441 4.82 6.06 49.27
CA LYS A 441 4.12 5.64 50.50
C LYS A 441 4.89 4.54 51.26
N ARG A 442 5.48 3.57 50.54
CA ARG A 442 6.30 2.52 51.16
C ARG A 442 7.54 3.10 51.82
N GLN A 443 8.21 4.02 51.15
CA GLN A 443 9.42 4.66 51.66
C GLN A 443 9.17 5.53 52.90
N ARG A 444 8.02 6.23 53.00
CA ARG A 444 7.62 6.96 54.23
C ARG A 444 7.09 6.06 55.35
N SER A 445 6.69 4.83 55.05
CA SER A 445 6.14 3.87 56.03
C SER A 445 7.19 2.96 56.68
N HIS A 446 8.44 3.03 56.24
CA HIS A 446 9.57 2.39 56.92
C HIS A 446 10.45 3.52 57.48
N PRO A 447 10.29 3.88 58.77
CA PRO A 447 11.14 4.87 59.42
C PRO A 447 12.59 4.39 59.52
#